data_AF-A0A7J8X8S3-F1
#
_entry.id   AF-A0A7J8X8S3-F1
#
_cell.length_a   1.000
_cell.length_b   1.000
_cell.length_c   1.000
_cell.angle_alpha   90.00
_cell.angle_beta   90.00
_cell.angle_gamma   90.00
#
_symmetry.space_group_name_H-M   'P 1'
#
loop_
_entity.id
_entity.type
_entity.pdbx_description
1 polymer ?
#
loop_
_entity_poly.entity_id
_entity_poly.type
_entity_poly.pdbx_seq_one_letter_code
_entity_poly.pdbx_strand_id
1 'polypeptide(L)'
;MHQFPVLLSLIAVSVLLMVTPVIGYRPWPHLKPNSSDLTLGSSKKFEGSSEFVQMRYHMGPVLTANITVHIVWYGRWQKSQKKIIREFINSISAVDAKRPSVAGWWKTVQLYTDQTGANISHTVHLGEEKNDRFYSHGKKLTRLSIQSVIKSAVTASTKPLPINPRSGLFLLLTSDDVY
;
A
#
# COMPACT_ATOMS: atom_id res chain seq x y z
N MET A 1 -42.13 -8.72 -35.77
CA MET A 1 -40.67 -9.03 -35.82
C MET A 1 -39.86 -7.73 -35.71
N HIS A 2 -39.68 -7.14 -34.52
CA HIS A 2 -38.74 -6.01 -34.32
C HIS A 2 -38.31 -5.91 -32.84
N GLN A 3 -37.39 -6.78 -32.39
CA GLN A 3 -36.72 -6.62 -31.07
C GLN A 3 -35.19 -6.78 -31.13
N PHE A 4 -34.62 -7.02 -32.30
CA PHE A 4 -33.16 -7.17 -32.47
C PHE A 4 -32.31 -5.89 -32.33
N PRO A 5 -32.76 -4.66 -32.65
CA PRO A 5 -31.81 -3.53 -32.71
C PRO A 5 -31.46 -2.95 -31.33
N VAL A 6 -32.32 -3.11 -30.32
CA VAL A 6 -32.14 -2.50 -28.99
C VAL A 6 -31.15 -3.30 -28.13
N LEU A 7 -31.14 -4.63 -28.27
CA LEU A 7 -30.21 -5.49 -27.53
C LEU A 7 -28.77 -5.29 -28.01
N LEU A 8 -28.58 -5.10 -29.32
CA LEU A 8 -27.26 -4.86 -29.92
C LEU A 8 -26.68 -3.51 -29.48
N SER A 9 -27.51 -2.47 -29.37
CA SER A 9 -27.05 -1.15 -28.92
C SER A 9 -26.66 -1.16 -27.43
N LEU A 10 -27.40 -1.89 -26.59
CA LEU A 10 -27.09 -2.04 -25.16
C LEU A 10 -25.78 -2.79 -24.92
N ILE A 11 -25.48 -3.83 -25.72
CA ILE A 11 -24.20 -4.55 -25.66
C ILE A 11 -23.04 -3.65 -26.09
N ALA A 12 -23.21 -2.89 -27.18
CA ALA A 12 -22.18 -1.96 -27.66
C ALA A 12 -21.84 -0.87 -26.62
N VAL A 13 -22.84 -0.32 -25.94
CA VAL A 13 -22.64 0.67 -24.86
C VAL A 13 -21.97 0.04 -23.64
N SER A 14 -22.30 -1.20 -23.28
CA SER A 14 -21.65 -1.91 -22.16
C SER A 14 -20.18 -2.25 -22.42
N VAL A 15 -19.78 -2.50 -23.67
CA VAL A 15 -18.38 -2.75 -24.03
C VAL A 15 -17.57 -1.45 -23.97
N LEU A 16 -18.18 -0.31 -24.32
CA LEU A 16 -17.50 0.99 -24.30
C LEU A 16 -17.17 1.49 -22.89
N LEU A 17 -17.95 1.08 -21.88
CA LEU A 17 -17.74 1.44 -20.46
C LEU A 17 -16.65 0.63 -19.75
N MET A 18 -16.10 -0.41 -20.38
CA MET A 18 -15.08 -1.29 -19.78
C MET A 18 -13.65 -1.01 -20.25
N VAL A 19 -13.45 0.00 -21.12
CA VAL A 19 -12.13 0.33 -21.68
C VAL A 19 -11.68 1.72 -21.22
N THR A 20 -11.61 1.93 -19.90
CA THR A 20 -10.82 3.06 -19.39
C THR A 20 -9.35 2.63 -19.38
N PRO A 21 -8.45 3.27 -20.14
CA PRO A 21 -7.04 2.97 -20.02
C PRO A 21 -6.59 3.36 -18.62
N VAL A 22 -6.19 2.36 -17.83
CA VAL A 22 -5.45 2.62 -16.59
C VAL A 22 -4.06 3.08 -17.03
N ILE A 23 -3.86 4.40 -17.08
CA ILE A 23 -2.53 4.99 -17.25
C ILE A 23 -1.81 4.82 -15.92
N GLY A 24 -1.18 3.65 -15.73
CA GLY A 24 -0.22 3.44 -14.67
C GLY A 24 1.02 4.29 -14.97
N TYR A 25 1.37 5.22 -14.08
CA TYR A 25 2.63 5.94 -14.16
C TYR A 25 3.78 4.92 -14.17
N ARG A 26 4.57 4.89 -15.25
CA ARG A 26 5.81 4.10 -15.32
C ARG A 26 7.00 5.01 -14.99
N PRO A 27 7.80 4.66 -13.98
CA PRO A 27 9.14 5.20 -13.89
C PRO A 27 9.93 4.77 -15.15
N TRP A 28 10.50 5.74 -15.86
CA TRP A 28 11.46 5.54 -16.96
C TRP A 28 10.90 4.93 -18.27
N PRO A 29 10.07 5.67 -19.02
CA PRO A 29 9.47 5.20 -20.28
C PRO A 29 10.46 4.99 -21.44
N HIS A 30 11.72 5.37 -21.28
CA HIS A 30 12.71 5.40 -22.38
C HIS A 30 13.78 4.30 -22.33
N LEU A 31 13.69 3.33 -21.41
CA LEU A 31 14.66 2.23 -21.39
C LEU A 31 14.35 1.20 -22.48
N LYS A 32 15.17 1.15 -23.52
CA LYS A 32 15.19 0.02 -24.48
C LYS A 32 16.01 -1.12 -23.85
N PRO A 33 15.41 -2.26 -23.49
CA PRO A 33 16.17 -3.38 -22.95
C PRO A 33 17.01 -4.00 -24.07
N ASN A 34 18.32 -3.80 -24.04
CA ASN A 34 19.23 -4.50 -24.94
C ASN A 34 19.54 -5.87 -24.32
N SER A 35 19.21 -6.96 -25.02
CA SER A 35 19.18 -8.33 -24.51
C SER A 35 20.55 -9.01 -24.41
N SER A 36 21.64 -8.24 -24.32
CA SER A 36 23.01 -8.77 -24.45
C SER A 36 23.94 -8.46 -23.29
N ASP A 37 23.44 -8.12 -22.11
CA ASP A 37 24.32 -7.97 -20.93
C ASP A 37 23.62 -8.45 -19.65
N LEU A 38 23.66 -9.76 -19.42
CA LEU A 38 23.23 -10.42 -18.18
C LEU A 38 24.41 -10.63 -17.21
N THR A 39 25.48 -9.86 -17.36
CA THR A 39 26.52 -9.73 -16.34
C THR A 39 26.23 -8.50 -15.48
N LEU A 40 25.48 -8.72 -14.39
CA LEU A 40 25.23 -7.72 -13.35
C LEU A 40 26.53 -7.46 -12.57
N GLY A 41 27.50 -6.79 -13.18
CA GLY A 41 28.53 -6.07 -12.44
C GLY A 41 27.86 -4.94 -11.65
N SER A 42 28.25 -4.75 -10.38
CA SER A 42 27.77 -3.65 -9.54
C SER A 42 28.04 -2.29 -10.19
N SER A 43 27.11 -1.82 -11.01
CA SER A 43 27.12 -0.47 -11.55
C SER A 43 26.68 0.49 -10.46
N LYS A 44 27.67 1.03 -9.74
CA LYS A 44 27.48 2.09 -8.73
C LYS A 44 27.00 3.42 -9.32
N LYS A 45 26.79 3.50 -10.64
CA LYS A 45 26.37 4.72 -11.36
C LYS A 45 25.03 5.28 -10.88
N PHE A 46 24.21 4.45 -10.20
CA PHE A 46 22.87 4.83 -9.76
C PHE A 46 22.58 4.47 -8.29
N GLU A 47 23.60 4.10 -7.51
CA GLU A 47 23.50 3.82 -6.06
C GLU A 47 23.78 5.05 -5.19
N GLY A 48 23.83 6.24 -5.79
CA GLY A 48 23.74 7.52 -5.07
C GLY A 48 22.30 8.03 -5.08
N SER A 49 21.91 8.76 -4.04
CA SER A 49 20.71 9.58 -4.03
C SER A 49 20.56 10.27 -5.39
N SER A 50 19.51 9.95 -6.15
CA SER A 50 19.29 10.67 -7.41
C SER A 50 19.29 12.18 -7.10
N GLU A 51 19.83 13.01 -7.99
CA GLU A 51 19.73 14.48 -7.89
C GLU A 51 18.30 14.96 -7.56
N PHE A 52 17.30 14.16 -7.97
CA PHE A 52 15.88 14.41 -7.81
C PHE A 52 15.25 13.83 -6.53
N VAL A 53 15.96 13.00 -5.74
CA VAL A 53 15.42 12.33 -4.54
C VAL A 53 16.44 12.41 -3.41
N GLN A 54 16.29 13.42 -2.55
CA GLN A 54 17.04 13.54 -1.30
C GLN A 54 16.40 12.71 -0.18
N MET A 55 16.55 11.38 -0.23
CA MET A 55 16.12 10.54 0.89
C MET A 55 17.18 10.57 2.00
N ARG A 56 16.89 11.28 3.10
CA ARG A 56 17.78 11.37 4.27
C ARG A 56 17.37 10.35 5.32
N TYR A 57 18.33 9.58 5.80
CA TYR A 57 18.13 8.73 6.96
C TYR A 57 18.31 9.56 8.24
N HIS A 58 17.30 9.51 9.13
CA HIS A 58 17.25 10.32 10.34
C HIS A 58 17.75 9.57 11.59
N MET A 59 18.60 8.54 11.42
CA MET A 59 19.22 7.77 12.51
C MET A 59 18.22 7.07 13.44
N GLY A 60 17.01 6.78 12.95
CA GLY A 60 15.98 6.04 13.68
C GLY A 60 15.96 4.55 13.32
N PRO A 61 15.34 3.68 14.13
CA PRO A 61 15.18 2.28 13.77
C PRO A 61 14.39 2.13 12.47
N VAL A 62 14.72 1.11 11.68
CA VAL A 62 13.92 0.69 10.52
C VAL A 62 13.13 -0.58 10.83
N LEU A 63 12.11 -0.88 10.03
CA LEU A 63 11.26 -2.06 10.23
C LEU A 63 11.96 -3.33 9.74
N THR A 64 12.83 -3.90 10.57
CA THR A 64 13.65 -5.09 10.25
C THR A 64 12.93 -6.42 10.47
N ALA A 65 11.96 -6.46 11.38
CA ALA A 65 11.13 -7.64 11.64
C ALA A 65 9.95 -7.75 10.66
N ASN A 66 9.37 -8.96 10.51
CA ASN A 66 8.19 -9.20 9.68
C ASN A 66 7.04 -8.27 10.04
N ILE A 67 6.70 -7.34 9.15
CA ILE A 67 5.78 -6.25 9.40
C ILE A 67 4.33 -6.76 9.37
N THR A 68 3.60 -6.54 10.46
CA THR A 68 2.16 -6.82 10.53
C THR A 68 1.40 -5.50 10.56
N VAL A 69 0.62 -5.23 9.51
CA VAL A 69 -0.16 -4.00 9.38
C VAL A 69 -1.57 -4.21 9.91
N HIS A 70 -1.89 -3.60 11.04
CA HIS A 70 -3.23 -3.54 11.60
C HIS A 70 -3.95 -2.28 11.13
N ILE A 71 -5.14 -2.43 10.55
CA ILE A 71 -5.88 -1.28 9.99
C ILE A 71 -7.02 -0.88 10.90
N VAL A 72 -7.14 0.41 11.19
CA VAL A 72 -8.34 1.02 11.77
C VAL A 72 -9.06 1.80 10.69
N TRP A 73 -10.21 1.28 10.25
CA TRP A 73 -11.10 1.93 9.29
C TRP A 73 -11.96 2.98 10.00
N TYR A 74 -11.54 4.23 9.96
CA TYR A 74 -12.23 5.35 10.61
C TYR A 74 -13.22 6.00 9.65
N GLY A 75 -14.49 6.02 10.03
CA GLY A 75 -15.61 6.51 9.23
C GLY A 75 -16.19 5.48 8.26
N ARG A 76 -16.88 5.95 7.22
CA ARG A 76 -17.73 5.14 6.36
C ARG A 76 -17.00 4.62 5.13
N TRP A 77 -16.29 3.52 5.32
CA TRP A 77 -15.57 2.84 4.23
C TRP A 77 -16.42 1.80 3.49
N GLN A 78 -16.39 1.85 2.16
CA GLN A 78 -17.01 0.83 1.30
C GLN A 78 -16.19 -0.47 1.30
N LYS A 79 -16.87 -1.61 1.09
CA LYS A 79 -16.20 -2.92 1.01
C LYS A 79 -15.17 -2.99 -0.13
N SER A 80 -15.47 -2.37 -1.27
CA SER A 80 -14.59 -2.27 -2.44
C SER A 80 -13.29 -1.53 -2.12
N GLN A 81 -13.38 -0.36 -1.49
CA GLN A 81 -12.22 0.44 -1.07
C GLN A 81 -11.32 -0.33 -0.11
N LYS A 82 -11.91 -0.98 0.91
CA LYS A 82 -11.14 -1.82 1.84
C LYS A 82 -10.43 -2.95 1.11
N LYS A 83 -11.13 -3.62 0.18
CA LYS A 83 -10.54 -4.70 -0.61
C LYS A 83 -9.29 -4.21 -1.35
N ILE A 84 -9.37 -3.08 -2.06
CA ILE A 84 -8.23 -2.51 -2.79
C ILE A 84 -7.02 -2.33 -1.88
N ILE A 85 -7.21 -1.78 -0.68
CA ILE A 85 -6.12 -1.52 0.26
C ILE A 85 -5.54 -2.82 0.84
N ARG A 86 -6.39 -3.81 1.15
CA ARG A 86 -5.92 -5.14 1.58
C ARG A 86 -5.08 -5.83 0.49
N GLU A 87 -5.57 -5.81 -0.75
CA GLU A 87 -4.85 -6.38 -1.89
C GLU A 87 -3.53 -5.64 -2.12
N PHE A 88 -3.50 -4.31 -1.96
CA PHE A 88 -2.25 -3.54 -2.03
C PHE A 88 -1.24 -4.00 -0.97
N ILE A 89 -1.65 -4.10 0.31
CA ILE A 89 -0.76 -4.56 1.39
C ILE A 89 -0.24 -5.97 1.11
N ASN A 90 -1.13 -6.89 0.71
CA ASN A 90 -0.74 -8.26 0.37
C ASN A 90 0.19 -8.33 -0.84
N SER A 91 0.09 -7.37 -1.77
CA SER A 91 0.97 -7.31 -2.95
C SER A 91 2.41 -6.87 -2.66
N ILE A 92 2.69 -6.33 -1.46
CA ILE A 92 4.03 -5.89 -1.04
C ILE A 92 4.99 -7.08 -0.93
N SER A 93 4.52 -8.22 -0.41
CA SER A 93 5.32 -9.43 -0.23
C SER A 93 4.87 -10.58 -1.13
N ALA A 94 4.17 -10.27 -2.22
CA ALA A 94 3.70 -11.27 -3.17
C ALA A 94 4.87 -12.00 -3.83
N VAL A 95 4.81 -13.34 -3.82
CA VAL A 95 5.74 -14.23 -4.51
C VAL A 95 5.37 -14.30 -5.99
N ASP A 96 6.38 -14.41 -6.86
CA ASP A 96 6.24 -14.55 -8.32
C ASP A 96 5.39 -13.47 -9.03
N ALA A 97 5.33 -12.26 -8.45
CA ALA A 97 4.62 -11.14 -9.05
C ALA A 97 5.26 -10.72 -10.38
N LYS A 98 4.46 -10.72 -11.46
CA LYS A 98 4.87 -10.23 -12.79
C LYS A 98 5.34 -8.78 -12.70
N ARG A 99 6.46 -8.46 -13.36
CA ARG A 99 7.03 -7.11 -13.35
C ARG A 99 6.34 -6.21 -14.38
N PRO A 100 6.08 -4.93 -14.07
CA PRO A 100 6.32 -4.25 -12.79
C PRO A 100 5.31 -4.64 -11.70
N SER A 101 5.73 -4.65 -10.43
CA SER A 101 4.88 -5.01 -9.28
C SER A 101 5.26 -4.23 -8.01
N VAL A 102 4.31 -4.17 -7.06
CA VAL A 102 4.53 -3.58 -5.72
C VAL A 102 5.63 -4.34 -4.99
N ALA A 103 5.65 -5.68 -5.04
CA ALA A 103 6.75 -6.48 -4.52
C ALA A 103 8.11 -6.14 -5.18
N GLY A 104 8.13 -5.88 -6.49
CA GLY A 104 9.32 -5.42 -7.19
C GLY A 104 9.82 -4.06 -6.68
N TRP A 105 8.91 -3.11 -6.44
CA TRP A 105 9.24 -1.83 -5.82
C TRP A 105 9.70 -1.99 -4.36
N TRP A 106 9.06 -2.87 -3.58
CA TRP A 106 9.44 -3.14 -2.19
C TRP A 106 10.84 -3.75 -2.07
N LYS A 107 11.30 -4.51 -3.08
CA LYS A 107 12.70 -4.98 -3.14
C LYS A 107 13.71 -3.85 -3.20
N THR A 108 13.37 -2.72 -3.83
CA THR A 108 14.22 -1.52 -3.78
C THR A 108 14.19 -0.89 -2.38
N VAL A 109 13.03 -0.86 -1.72
CA VAL A 109 12.89 -0.35 -0.34
C VAL A 109 13.74 -1.16 0.65
N GLN A 110 13.85 -2.48 0.45
CA GLN A 110 14.69 -3.36 1.27
C GLN A 110 16.19 -3.02 1.24
N LEU A 111 16.66 -2.18 0.30
CA LEU A 111 18.05 -1.75 0.26
C LEU A 111 18.38 -0.70 1.34
N TYR A 112 17.37 -0.09 1.97
CA TYR A 112 17.59 0.84 3.08
C TYR A 112 17.86 0.10 4.39
N THR A 113 18.85 0.60 5.15
CA THR A 113 19.30 0.01 6.41
C THR A 113 19.23 1.01 7.56
N ASP A 114 19.20 0.50 8.79
CA ASP A 114 19.51 1.30 9.97
C ASP A 114 21.03 1.45 10.20
N GLN A 115 21.41 2.06 11.33
CA GLN A 115 22.80 2.22 11.76
C GLN A 115 23.54 0.90 12.02
N THR A 116 22.83 -0.21 12.22
CA THR A 116 23.43 -1.54 12.42
C THR A 116 23.70 -2.27 11.11
N GLY A 117 23.24 -1.71 9.98
CA GLY A 117 23.27 -2.37 8.68
C GLY A 117 22.11 -3.34 8.48
N ALA A 118 21.11 -3.36 9.36
CA ALA A 118 19.95 -4.22 9.21
C ALA A 118 18.96 -3.61 8.21
N ASN A 119 18.58 -4.41 7.22
CA ASN A 119 17.69 -4.02 6.14
C ASN A 119 16.21 -4.01 6.57
N ILE A 120 15.40 -3.21 5.86
CA ILE A 120 13.94 -3.30 5.96
C ILE A 120 13.48 -4.72 5.58
N SER A 121 12.50 -5.25 6.32
CA SER A 121 11.95 -6.58 6.10
C SER A 121 11.28 -6.69 4.71
N HIS A 122 11.54 -7.82 4.04
CA HIS A 122 10.79 -8.22 2.84
C HIS A 122 9.31 -8.48 3.15
N THR A 123 9.01 -8.87 4.38
CA THR A 123 7.75 -9.48 4.77
C THR A 123 6.81 -8.44 5.36
N VAL A 124 5.69 -8.24 4.70
CA VAL A 124 4.59 -7.37 5.08
C VAL A 124 3.30 -8.15 4.90
N HIS A 125 2.55 -8.29 5.98
CA HIS A 125 1.26 -8.97 5.95
C HIS A 125 0.18 -8.15 6.64
N LEU A 126 -1.04 -8.34 6.19
CA LEU A 126 -2.22 -7.75 6.80
C LEU A 126 -2.52 -8.47 8.13
N GLY A 127 -2.61 -7.70 9.21
CA GLY A 127 -3.04 -8.17 10.52
C GLY A 127 -4.54 -7.99 10.75
N GLU A 128 -4.94 -8.01 12.02
CA GLU A 128 -6.32 -7.71 12.42
C GLU A 128 -6.75 -6.29 12.05
N GLU A 129 -8.05 -6.13 11.80
CA GLU A 129 -8.64 -4.86 11.41
C GLU A 129 -9.77 -4.45 12.36
N LYS A 130 -9.90 -3.14 12.59
CA LYS A 130 -10.95 -2.53 13.38
C LYS A 130 -11.79 -1.59 12.54
N ASN A 131 -13.10 -1.54 12.82
CA ASN A 131 -14.02 -0.64 12.16
C ASN A 131 -14.58 0.36 13.16
N ASP A 132 -14.39 1.64 12.86
CA ASP A 132 -14.97 2.76 13.60
C ASP A 132 -15.88 3.58 12.69
N ARG A 133 -17.03 2.99 12.36
CA ARG A 133 -17.99 3.59 11.41
C ARG A 133 -18.77 4.78 11.98
N PHE A 134 -18.72 4.96 13.29
CA PHE A 134 -19.52 5.95 14.02
C PHE A 134 -18.71 7.18 14.41
N TYR A 135 -17.48 7.31 13.92
CA TYR A 135 -16.62 8.47 14.17
C TYR A 135 -16.43 8.68 15.67
N SER A 136 -15.88 7.68 16.39
CA SER A 136 -15.79 7.72 17.86
C SER A 136 -15.14 8.98 18.44
N HIS A 137 -14.34 9.70 17.65
CA HIS A 137 -13.66 10.95 18.01
C HIS A 137 -14.09 12.13 17.12
N GLY A 138 -15.26 12.05 16.48
CA GLY A 138 -15.79 13.05 15.56
C GLY A 138 -15.11 13.02 14.19
N LYS A 139 -15.59 13.87 13.26
CA LYS A 139 -15.04 13.95 11.91
C LYS A 139 -13.78 14.80 11.80
N LYS A 140 -13.44 15.57 12.83
CA LYS A 140 -12.25 16.41 12.87
C LYS A 140 -11.17 15.76 13.70
N LEU A 141 -10.10 15.27 13.09
CA LEU A 141 -9.03 14.57 13.80
C LEU A 141 -7.80 15.45 14.02
N THR A 142 -7.40 15.58 15.28
CA THR A 142 -6.08 16.09 15.69
C THR A 142 -5.10 14.95 15.91
N ARG A 143 -3.79 15.25 15.98
CA ARG A 143 -2.75 14.25 16.32
C ARG A 143 -3.06 13.49 17.62
N LEU A 144 -3.59 14.17 18.64
CA LEU A 144 -3.97 13.54 19.90
C LEU A 144 -5.19 12.63 19.75
N SER A 145 -6.19 13.04 18.97
CA SER A 145 -7.35 12.19 18.71
C SER A 145 -6.99 10.95 17.88
N ILE A 146 -6.03 11.03 16.96
CA ILE A 146 -5.52 9.87 16.21
C ILE A 146 -4.92 8.85 17.18
N GLN A 147 -4.08 9.29 18.12
CA GLN A 147 -3.52 8.43 19.15
C GLN A 147 -4.62 7.81 20.03
N SER A 148 -5.63 8.60 20.38
CA SER A 148 -6.78 8.12 21.16
C SER A 148 -7.61 7.07 20.42
N VAL A 149 -7.86 7.25 19.11
CA VAL A 149 -8.55 6.25 18.27
C VAL A 149 -7.78 4.92 18.26
N ILE A 150 -6.45 4.97 18.05
CA ILE A 150 -5.62 3.76 18.10
C ILE A 150 -5.66 3.12 19.48
N LYS A 151 -5.56 3.92 20.55
CA LYS A 151 -5.68 3.45 21.93
C LYS A 151 -7.00 2.71 22.14
N SER A 152 -8.12 3.30 21.74
CA SER A 152 -9.44 2.66 21.82
C SER A 152 -9.53 1.36 21.00
N ALA A 153 -8.85 1.29 19.85
CA ALA A 153 -8.83 0.08 19.03
C ALA A 153 -8.05 -1.09 19.69
N VAL A 154 -6.94 -0.80 20.38
CA VAL A 154 -6.13 -1.81 21.08
C VAL A 154 -6.67 -2.16 22.47
N THR A 155 -7.45 -1.28 23.12
CA THR A 155 -8.08 -1.54 24.42
C THR A 155 -9.57 -1.88 24.33
N ALA A 156 -10.09 -2.18 23.13
CA ALA A 156 -11.50 -2.47 22.93
C ALA A 156 -11.93 -3.75 23.67
N SER A 157 -13.09 -3.74 24.32
CA SER A 157 -13.61 -4.90 25.05
C SER A 157 -13.92 -6.10 24.13
N THR A 158 -14.22 -5.84 22.85
CA THR A 158 -14.47 -6.89 21.85
C THR A 158 -13.42 -6.82 20.78
N LYS A 159 -12.70 -7.92 20.51
CA LYS A 159 -11.67 -8.02 19.46
C LYS A 159 -10.70 -6.82 19.46
N PRO A 160 -9.92 -6.61 20.54
CA PRO A 160 -8.87 -5.58 20.56
C PRO A 160 -7.80 -5.92 19.52
N LEU A 161 -7.25 -4.90 18.87
CA LEU A 161 -6.09 -5.12 18.00
C LEU A 161 -4.88 -5.56 18.84
N PRO A 162 -4.11 -6.57 18.43
CA PRO A 162 -2.96 -7.05 19.17
C PRO A 162 -1.83 -6.02 19.17
N ILE A 163 -1.08 -5.95 20.27
CA ILE A 163 0.06 -5.05 20.42
C ILE A 163 1.34 -5.87 20.25
N ASN A 164 2.12 -5.54 19.21
CA ASN A 164 3.46 -6.09 19.01
C ASN A 164 4.45 -4.93 18.77
N PRO A 165 5.28 -4.56 19.76
CA PRO A 165 6.19 -3.42 19.64
C PRO A 165 7.35 -3.66 18.68
N ARG A 166 7.65 -4.91 18.33
CA ARG A 166 8.76 -5.25 17.43
C ARG A 166 8.35 -5.16 15.95
N SER A 167 7.10 -5.49 15.64
CA SER A 167 6.71 -5.68 14.24
C SER A 167 5.28 -5.26 13.88
N GLY A 168 4.48 -4.83 14.85
CA GLY A 168 3.13 -4.34 14.62
C GLY A 168 3.12 -2.87 14.21
N LEU A 169 2.44 -2.56 13.11
CA LEU A 169 2.15 -1.20 12.66
C LEU A 169 0.64 -0.97 12.71
N PHE A 170 0.21 0.17 13.25
CA PHE A 170 -1.18 0.60 13.21
C PHE A 170 -1.38 1.66 12.14
N LEU A 171 -2.25 1.38 11.17
CA LEU A 171 -2.61 2.31 10.11
C LEU A 171 -4.05 2.79 10.33
N LEU A 172 -4.21 4.07 10.71
CA LEU A 172 -5.51 4.73 10.77
C LEU A 172 -5.85 5.27 9.38
N LEU A 173 -6.90 4.73 8.77
CA LEU A 173 -7.37 5.17 7.46
C LEU A 173 -8.73 5.85 7.60
N THR A 174 -8.77 7.12 7.21
CA THR A 174 -9.96 7.96 7.31
C THR A 174 -10.78 7.90 6.03
N SER A 175 -12.11 7.83 6.15
CA SER A 175 -13.00 8.00 4.99
C SER A 175 -12.91 9.42 4.44
N ASP A 176 -13.44 9.61 3.24
CA ASP A 176 -13.40 10.84 2.45
C ASP A 176 -14.08 12.04 3.12
N ASP A 177 -14.92 11.80 4.12
CA ASP A 177 -15.68 12.82 4.84
C ASP A 177 -15.09 13.22 6.20
N VAL A 178 -13.85 12.83 6.49
CA VAL A 178 -13.09 13.16 7.71
C VAL A 178 -12.03 14.22 7.39
N TYR A 179 -11.88 15.23 8.25
CA TYR A 179 -11.03 16.42 8.03
C TYR A 179 -10.24 16.86 9.27
#